data_AF-A0A5A7NAR2-F1
#
_entry.id   AF-A0A5A7NAR2-F1
#
_cell.length_a   1.000
_cell.length_b   1.000
_cell.length_c   1.000
_cell.angle_alpha   90.00
_cell.angle_beta   90.00
_cell.angle_gamma   90.00
#
_symmetry.space_group_name_H-M   'P 1'
#
loop_
_entity.id
_entity.type
_entity.pdbx_description
1 polymer ?
#
loop_
_entity_poly.entity_id
_entity_poly.type
_entity_poly.pdbx_seq_one_letter_code
_entity_poly.pdbx_strand_id
1 'polypeptide(L)'
;MREMVAEMESKSPGEDGPSGTWYQYAIVDRSTGETAGDIGVGFGIPGPQQAEIGYRLLDSFQGRGLAGEAVGMMVDHLFSERGLHRLTAAVVAPNQPSIRLLEALGFRREGVFRKSFLCDGEWLDDYFYALLNEEWRGARVPRG
;
A
#
# COMPACT_ATOMS: atom_id res chain seq x y z
N MET A 1 2.17 9.46 -20.47
CA MET A 1 1.27 8.47 -19.86
C MET A 1 2.08 7.18 -19.78
N ARG A 2 2.72 6.93 -18.63
CA ARG A 2 3.48 5.69 -18.42
C ARG A 2 2.49 4.70 -17.83
N GLU A 3 2.26 3.63 -18.56
CA GLU A 3 1.38 2.56 -18.18
C GLU A 3 2.19 1.61 -17.30
N MET A 4 1.77 1.32 -16.08
CA MET A 4 2.29 0.23 -15.24
C MET A 4 1.27 -0.91 -15.23
N VAL A 5 1.68 -2.18 -15.47
CA VAL A 5 0.85 -3.31 -15.02
C VAL A 5 1.32 -3.56 -13.59
N ALA A 6 0.42 -3.51 -12.62
CA ALA A 6 0.55 -4.46 -11.54
C ALA A 6 0.07 -5.80 -12.12
N GLU A 7 0.98 -6.68 -12.52
CA GLU A 7 0.59 -8.04 -12.86
C GLU A 7 0.30 -8.76 -11.54
N MET A 8 -0.97 -8.68 -11.11
CA MET A 8 -1.48 -9.47 -10.01
C MET A 8 -1.76 -10.85 -10.58
N GLU A 9 -0.82 -11.79 -10.47
CA GLU A 9 -1.12 -13.18 -10.77
C GLU A 9 -2.30 -13.62 -9.89
N SER A 10 -3.45 -13.81 -10.54
CA SER A 10 -4.71 -14.06 -9.86
C SER A 10 -4.66 -15.43 -9.19
N LYS A 11 -4.67 -15.45 -7.87
CA LYS A 11 -5.56 -16.39 -7.20
C LYS A 11 -6.93 -15.73 -7.15
N SER A 12 -7.90 -16.42 -7.73
CA SER A 12 -9.29 -15.96 -7.87
C SER A 12 -9.85 -15.44 -6.54
N PRO A 13 -10.82 -14.51 -6.56
CA PRO A 13 -11.57 -14.12 -5.36
C PRO A 13 -12.20 -15.35 -4.73
N GLY A 14 -11.66 -15.80 -3.59
CA GLY A 14 -12.08 -17.02 -2.89
C GLY A 14 -10.94 -17.99 -2.50
N GLU A 15 -9.72 -17.83 -3.03
CA GLU A 15 -8.56 -18.66 -2.67
C GLU A 15 -7.45 -17.89 -1.93
N ASP A 16 -7.79 -16.75 -1.36
CA ASP A 16 -6.94 -16.13 -0.35
C ASP A 16 -7.12 -16.96 0.93
N GLY A 17 -6.11 -17.81 1.17
CA GLY A 17 -5.83 -18.49 2.43
C GLY A 17 -6.10 -17.68 3.72
N PRO A 18 -5.92 -18.30 4.88
CA PRO A 18 -6.54 -17.85 6.13
C PRO A 18 -6.31 -16.37 6.44
N SER A 19 -7.36 -15.69 6.91
CA SER A 19 -7.30 -14.34 7.48
C SER A 19 -6.07 -14.18 8.38
N GLY A 20 -5.33 -13.07 8.24
CA GLY A 20 -4.03 -12.87 8.90
C GLY A 20 -2.82 -13.27 8.05
N THR A 21 -3.02 -13.66 6.78
CA THR A 21 -1.93 -13.98 5.84
C THR A 21 -1.55 -12.75 5.01
N TRP A 22 -0.24 -12.60 4.78
CA TRP A 22 0.33 -11.62 3.87
C TRP A 22 0.56 -12.21 2.48
N TYR A 23 0.12 -11.49 1.45
CA TYR A 23 0.33 -11.81 0.03
C TYR A 23 1.28 -10.79 -0.57
N GLN A 24 2.24 -11.26 -1.37
CA GLN A 24 3.22 -10.40 -2.03
C GLN A 24 2.94 -10.31 -3.52
N TYR A 25 2.85 -9.08 -4.01
CA TYR A 25 2.62 -8.75 -5.42
C TYR A 25 3.84 -8.05 -5.97
N ALA A 26 4.37 -8.53 -7.09
CA ALA A 26 5.50 -7.88 -7.75
C ALA A 26 5.07 -6.57 -8.42
N ILE A 27 5.89 -5.53 -8.27
CA ILE A 27 5.80 -4.32 -9.08
C ILE A 27 6.73 -4.51 -10.27
N VAL A 28 6.19 -4.44 -11.49
CA VAL A 28 6.97 -4.63 -12.72
C VAL A 28 6.93 -3.35 -13.55
N ASP A 29 8.11 -2.85 -13.96
CA ASP A 29 8.20 -1.73 -14.90
C ASP A 29 7.85 -2.26 -16.30
N ARG A 30 6.68 -1.88 -16.83
CA ARG A 30 6.22 -2.30 -18.17
C ARG A 30 7.23 -2.03 -19.27
N SER A 31 7.99 -0.95 -19.16
CA SER A 31 8.87 -0.52 -20.25
C SER A 31 10.07 -1.44 -20.42
N THR A 32 10.52 -2.07 -19.33
CA THR A 32 11.69 -2.95 -19.31
C THR A 32 11.34 -4.41 -19.02
N GLY A 33 10.17 -4.69 -18.44
CA GLY A 33 9.78 -6.00 -17.92
C GLY A 33 10.50 -6.37 -16.62
N GLU A 34 11.25 -5.45 -16.03
CA GLU A 34 12.03 -5.71 -14.81
C GLU A 34 11.16 -5.53 -13.56
N THR A 35 11.39 -6.39 -12.57
CA THR A 35 10.81 -6.24 -11.24
C THR A 35 11.40 -5.01 -10.56
N ALA A 36 10.56 -4.03 -10.30
CA ALA A 36 10.90 -2.77 -9.64
C ALA A 36 10.76 -2.84 -8.11
N GLY A 37 10.05 -3.83 -7.58
CA GLY A 37 9.80 -3.99 -6.15
C GLY A 37 8.60 -4.88 -5.85
N ASP A 38 7.97 -4.66 -4.70
CA ASP A 38 6.84 -5.46 -4.23
C ASP A 38 5.84 -4.64 -3.39
N ILE A 39 4.60 -5.12 -3.37
CA ILE A 39 3.53 -4.67 -2.47
C ILE A 39 3.03 -5.89 -1.69
N GLY A 40 3.12 -5.82 -0.37
CA GLY A 40 2.53 -6.77 0.55
C GLY A 40 1.12 -6.35 0.95
N VAL A 41 0.18 -7.28 0.96
CA VAL A 41 -1.19 -7.08 1.45
C VAL A 41 -1.52 -8.12 2.51
N GLY A 42 -1.73 -7.68 3.74
CA GLY A 42 -2.18 -8.50 4.87
C GLY A 42 -3.70 -8.44 5.02
N PHE A 43 -4.43 -9.45 4.52
CA PHE A 43 -5.89 -9.46 4.59
C PHE A 43 -6.39 -9.84 5.99
N GLY A 44 -7.44 -9.16 6.45
CA GLY A 44 -8.01 -9.38 7.77
C GLY A 44 -7.19 -8.77 8.90
N ILE A 45 -6.26 -7.88 8.57
CA ILE A 45 -5.39 -7.18 9.52
C ILE A 45 -5.77 -5.70 9.54
N PRO A 46 -6.18 -5.12 10.69
CA PRO A 46 -6.36 -5.77 12.01
C PRO A 46 -7.73 -6.46 12.17
N GLY A 47 -8.61 -6.44 11.17
CA GLY A 47 -9.95 -7.03 11.31
C GLY A 47 -10.63 -7.38 10.00
N PRO A 48 -11.84 -7.98 10.06
CA PRO A 48 -12.60 -8.37 8.89
C PRO A 48 -12.87 -7.17 7.98
N GLN A 49 -12.83 -7.37 6.66
CA GLN A 49 -13.00 -6.31 5.65
C GLN A 49 -11.93 -5.20 5.68
N GLN A 50 -10.79 -5.46 6.31
CA GLN A 50 -9.62 -4.57 6.29
C GLN A 50 -8.42 -5.29 5.71
N ALA A 51 -7.45 -4.50 5.24
CA ALA A 51 -6.13 -4.99 4.95
C ALA A 51 -5.06 -3.97 5.37
N GLU A 52 -3.89 -4.49 5.71
CA GLU A 52 -2.68 -3.70 5.83
C GLU A 52 -1.87 -3.79 4.53
N ILE A 53 -1.34 -2.67 4.07
CA ILE A 53 -0.44 -2.63 2.91
C ILE A 53 0.96 -2.21 3.34
N GLY A 54 1.96 -2.89 2.77
CA GLY A 54 3.37 -2.51 2.84
C GLY A 54 3.94 -2.52 1.43
N TYR A 55 4.95 -1.71 1.16
CA TYR A 55 5.55 -1.65 -0.18
C TYR A 55 7.02 -1.27 -0.13
N ARG A 56 7.75 -1.71 -1.16
CA ARG A 56 9.14 -1.36 -1.38
C ARG A 56 9.42 -1.24 -2.86
N LEU A 57 10.26 -0.28 -3.22
CA LEU A 57 10.92 -0.24 -4.53
C LEU A 57 12.42 -0.47 -4.36
N LEU A 58 12.99 -1.16 -5.33
CA LEU A 58 14.45 -1.21 -5.53
C LEU A 58 14.96 0.20 -5.82
N ASP A 59 16.18 0.49 -5.35
CA ASP A 59 16.77 1.84 -5.42
C ASP A 59 16.83 2.41 -6.84
N SER A 60 17.07 1.58 -7.85
CA SER A 60 17.10 1.96 -9.27
C SER A 60 15.75 2.41 -9.83
N PHE A 61 14.65 2.14 -9.12
CA PHE A 61 13.28 2.48 -9.52
C PHE A 61 12.66 3.60 -8.65
N GLN A 62 13.35 4.04 -7.60
CA GLN A 62 12.88 5.12 -6.73
C GLN A 62 12.94 6.50 -7.43
N GLY A 63 12.19 7.48 -6.92
CA GLY A 63 12.19 8.86 -7.43
C GLY A 63 11.50 9.07 -8.78
N ARG A 64 10.91 8.02 -9.38
CA ARG A 64 10.28 8.05 -10.71
C ARG A 64 8.75 8.11 -10.70
N GLY A 65 8.13 8.23 -9.53
CA GLY A 65 6.65 8.20 -9.37
C GLY A 65 6.04 6.79 -9.35
N LEU A 66 6.83 5.74 -9.67
CA LEU A 66 6.36 4.35 -9.80
C LEU A 66 5.65 3.83 -8.54
N ALA A 67 6.13 4.18 -7.35
CA ALA A 67 5.50 3.73 -6.10
C ALA A 67 4.07 4.30 -5.97
N GLY A 68 3.86 5.57 -6.30
CA GLY A 68 2.55 6.20 -6.20
C GLY A 68 1.55 5.58 -7.18
N GLU A 69 2.00 5.30 -8.40
CA GLU A 69 1.19 4.60 -9.41
C GLU A 69 0.85 3.16 -8.95
N ALA A 70 1.85 2.36 -8.57
CA ALA A 70 1.65 0.98 -8.13
C ALA A 70 0.74 0.86 -6.90
N VAL A 71 1.01 1.66 -5.87
CA VAL A 71 0.23 1.64 -4.63
C VAL A 71 -1.17 2.17 -4.87
N GLY A 72 -1.34 3.22 -5.69
CA GLY A 72 -2.65 3.74 -6.07
C GLY A 72 -3.50 2.71 -6.83
N MET A 73 -2.89 1.94 -7.73
CA MET A 73 -3.56 0.84 -8.42
C MET A 73 -3.98 -0.28 -7.46
N MET A 74 -3.10 -0.66 -6.53
CA MET A 74 -3.43 -1.66 -5.51
C MET A 74 -4.58 -1.20 -4.62
N VAL A 75 -4.54 0.05 -4.14
CA VAL A 75 -5.61 0.65 -3.34
C VAL A 75 -6.95 0.61 -4.08
N ASP A 76 -6.95 0.98 -5.37
CA ASP A 76 -8.17 0.92 -6.18
C ASP A 76 -8.70 -0.51 -6.27
N HIS A 77 -7.86 -1.49 -6.64
CA HIS A 77 -8.24 -2.90 -6.72
C HIS A 77 -8.84 -3.42 -5.39
N LEU A 78 -8.18 -3.16 -4.28
CA LEU A 78 -8.62 -3.58 -2.95
C LEU A 78 -9.98 -2.97 -2.55
N PHE A 79 -10.27 -1.76 -3.01
CA PHE A 79 -11.56 -1.12 -2.74
C PHE A 79 -12.66 -1.45 -3.77
N SER A 80 -12.35 -1.54 -5.06
CA SER A 80 -13.35 -1.78 -6.12
C SER A 80 -13.71 -3.25 -6.25
N GLU A 81 -12.70 -4.10 -6.31
CA GLU A 81 -12.87 -5.51 -6.63
C GLU A 81 -12.99 -6.37 -5.38
N ARG A 82 -12.21 -6.04 -4.33
CA ARG A 82 -12.27 -6.78 -3.05
C ARG A 82 -13.29 -6.22 -2.06
N GLY A 83 -13.84 -5.04 -2.34
CA GLY A 83 -14.89 -4.43 -1.50
C GLY A 83 -14.46 -4.19 -0.06
N LEU A 84 -13.15 -4.01 0.21
CA LEU A 84 -12.68 -3.73 1.55
C LEU A 84 -13.26 -2.39 2.04
N HIS A 85 -13.48 -2.29 3.34
CA HIS A 85 -13.96 -1.06 3.96
C HIS A 85 -12.80 -0.09 4.20
N ARG A 86 -11.64 -0.62 4.58
CA ARG A 86 -10.52 0.16 5.12
C ARG A 86 -9.16 -0.47 4.81
N LEU A 87 -8.20 0.39 4.47
CA LEU A 87 -6.80 0.03 4.32
C LEU A 87 -5.96 0.73 5.38
N THR A 88 -4.90 0.06 5.83
CA THR A 88 -3.94 0.61 6.80
C THR A 88 -2.51 0.44 6.31
N ALA A 89 -1.60 1.27 6.82
CA ALA A 89 -0.17 1.16 6.55
C ALA A 89 0.62 1.67 7.76
N ALA A 90 1.66 0.94 8.16
CA ALA A 90 2.64 1.41 9.13
C ALA A 90 3.90 1.93 8.42
N VAL A 91 4.47 3.03 8.92
CA VAL A 91 5.70 3.60 8.38
C VAL A 91 6.59 4.12 9.50
N VAL A 92 7.86 3.71 9.50
CA VAL A 92 8.86 4.24 10.43
C VAL A 92 8.99 5.77 10.25
N ALA A 93 9.00 6.51 11.35
CA ALA A 93 8.98 7.98 11.34
C ALA A 93 10.05 8.66 10.45
N PRO A 94 11.27 8.12 10.30
CA PRO A 94 12.27 8.70 9.41
C PRO A 94 11.98 8.54 7.90
N ASN A 95 11.07 7.64 7.50
CA ASN A 95 10.79 7.34 6.09
C ASN A 95 9.86 8.38 5.45
N GLN A 96 10.41 9.57 5.22
CA GLN A 96 9.72 10.71 4.62
C GLN A 96 9.17 10.43 3.21
N PRO A 97 9.84 9.68 2.32
CA PRO A 97 9.25 9.31 1.02
C PRO A 97 7.94 8.55 1.16
N SER A 98 7.87 7.56 2.05
CA SER A 98 6.67 6.75 2.25
C SER A 98 5.55 7.57 2.91
N ILE A 99 5.88 8.42 3.89
CA ILE A 99 4.92 9.35 4.50
C ILE A 99 4.25 10.24 3.44
N ARG A 100 5.04 10.88 2.58
CA ARG A 100 4.50 11.75 1.51
C ARG A 100 3.64 10.98 0.52
N LEU A 101 3.99 9.73 0.21
CA LEU A 101 3.20 8.89 -0.68
C LEU A 101 1.83 8.58 -0.06
N LEU A 102 1.80 8.13 1.19
CA LEU A 102 0.55 7.82 1.90
C LEU A 102 -0.36 9.05 1.97
N GLU A 103 0.18 10.20 2.39
CA GLU A 103 -0.58 11.45 2.46
C GLU A 103 -1.07 11.90 1.07
N ALA A 104 -0.27 11.75 0.01
CA ALA A 104 -0.68 12.08 -1.36
C ALA A 104 -1.79 11.15 -1.89
N LEU A 105 -1.84 9.90 -1.45
CA LEU A 105 -2.93 8.96 -1.75
C LEU A 105 -4.16 9.15 -0.85
N GLY A 106 -4.14 10.15 0.05
CA GLY A 106 -5.25 10.48 0.93
C GLY A 106 -5.32 9.66 2.20
N PHE A 107 -4.31 8.86 2.52
CA PHE A 107 -4.23 8.23 3.83
C PHE A 107 -4.04 9.31 4.90
N ARG A 108 -4.76 9.16 6.02
CA ARG A 108 -4.61 10.01 7.20
C ARG A 108 -3.79 9.29 8.26
N ARG A 109 -2.91 10.02 8.94
CA ARG A 109 -2.22 9.52 10.14
C ARG A 109 -3.19 9.47 11.30
N GLU A 110 -3.39 8.28 11.87
CA GLU A 110 -4.28 8.06 13.00
C GLU A 110 -3.54 7.80 14.31
N GLY A 111 -2.26 7.42 14.25
CA GLY A 111 -1.51 7.07 15.46
C GLY A 111 0.00 7.16 15.30
N VAL A 112 0.65 7.15 16.46
CA VAL A 112 2.10 7.03 16.62
C VAL A 112 2.37 5.94 17.65
N PHE A 113 3.04 4.88 17.25
CA PHE A 113 3.57 3.87 18.15
C PHE A 113 4.99 4.30 18.52
N ARG A 114 5.20 4.67 19.79
CA ARG A 114 6.50 5.17 20.24
C ARG A 114 7.47 4.01 20.44
N LYS A 115 8.68 4.12 19.91
CA LYS A 115 9.76 3.13 20.08
C LYS A 115 9.29 1.70 19.76
N SER A 116 8.51 1.53 18.71
CA SER A 116 7.93 0.25 18.30
C SER A 116 8.79 -0.54 17.32
N PHE A 117 9.73 0.12 16.64
CA PHE A 117 10.55 -0.51 15.62
C PHE A 117 12.03 -0.43 15.99
N LEU A 118 12.72 -1.58 16.07
CA LEU A 118 14.17 -1.62 16.31
C LEU A 118 14.91 -1.68 14.97
N CYS A 119 15.69 -0.65 14.67
CA CYS A 119 16.51 -0.55 13.46
C CYS A 119 17.91 -0.13 13.83
N ASP A 120 18.92 -0.89 13.40
CA ASP A 120 20.34 -0.59 13.63
C ASP A 120 20.70 -0.29 15.11
N GLY A 121 20.01 -0.96 16.04
CA GLY A 121 20.21 -0.78 17.48
C GLY A 121 19.44 0.39 18.11
N GLU A 122 18.69 1.16 17.31
CA GLU A 122 17.87 2.27 17.77
C GLU A 122 16.37 1.94 17.71
N TRP A 123 15.65 2.27 18.77
CA TRP A 123 14.18 2.16 18.79
C TRP A 123 13.56 3.41 18.19
N LEU A 124 12.89 3.24 17.06
CA LEU A 124 12.21 4.26 16.28
C LEU A 124 10.69 4.21 16.50
N ASP A 125 10.05 5.34 16.28
CA ASP A 125 8.59 5.46 16.27
C ASP A 125 8.03 4.98 14.92
N ASP A 126 6.87 4.33 14.95
CA ASP A 126 6.06 4.08 13.75
C ASP A 126 4.85 5.01 13.70
N TYR A 127 4.55 5.51 12.51
CA TYR A 127 3.31 6.20 12.22
C TYR A 127 2.32 5.22 11.59
N PHE A 128 1.08 5.29 12.07
CA PHE A 128 -0.01 4.46 11.58
C PHE A 128 -0.96 5.29 10.73
N TYR A 129 -1.14 4.86 9.50
CA TYR A 129 -1.97 5.50 8.50
C TYR A 129 -3.18 4.66 8.14
N ALA A 130 -4.25 5.32 7.72
CA ALA A 130 -5.44 4.64 7.23
C ALA A 130 -6.16 5.42 6.13
N LEU A 131 -6.88 4.68 5.30
CA LEU A 131 -7.74 5.20 4.24
C LEU A 131 -9.05 4.40 4.23
N LEU A 132 -10.19 5.09 4.15
CA LEU A 132 -11.50 4.47 3.96
C LEU A 132 -11.87 4.43 2.48
N ASN A 133 -12.64 3.41 2.10
CA ASN A 133 -13.13 3.27 0.72
C ASN A 133 -13.94 4.50 0.27
N GLU A 134 -14.79 5.04 1.15
CA GLU A 134 -15.59 6.23 0.84
C GLU A 134 -14.74 7.48 0.56
N GLU A 135 -13.61 7.65 1.25
CA GLU A 135 -12.70 8.78 1.04
C GLU A 135 -12.00 8.64 -0.32
N TRP A 136 -11.55 7.43 -0.64
CA TRP A 136 -10.93 7.13 -1.92
C TRP A 136 -11.90 7.37 -3.10
N ARG A 137 -13.15 6.95 -2.97
CA ARG A 137 -14.19 7.17 -3.99
C ARG A 137 -14.58 8.64 -4.10
N GLY A 138 -14.76 9.32 -2.96
CA GLY A 138 -15.14 10.73 -2.90
C GLY A 138 -14.07 11.66 -3.50
N ALA A 139 -12.79 11.31 -3.40
CA ALA A 139 -11.70 12.05 -4.03
C ALA A 139 -11.66 11.90 -5.57
N ARG A 140 -12.23 10.82 -6.12
CA ARG A 140 -12.17 10.50 -7.56
C ARG A 140 -13.40 10.94 -8.35
N VAL A 141 -14.50 11.30 -7.68
CA VAL A 141 -15.64 11.95 -8.34
C VAL A 141 -15.24 13.42 -8.59
N PRO A 142 -15.22 13.91 -9.85
CA PRO A 142 -15.02 15.32 -10.11
C PRO A 142 -16.10 16.10 -9.34
N ARG A 143 -15.68 17.02 -8.47
CA ARG A 143 -16.62 18.01 -7.95
C ARG A 143 -17.03 18.84 -9.17
N GLY A 144 -18.30 18.67 -9.59
CA GLY A 144 -18.89 19.32 -10.75
C GLY A 144 -18.83 20.84 -10.69
#